data_AF-M7BYK6-F1
#
_entry.id   AF-M7BYK6-F1
#
_cell.length_a   1.000
_cell.length_b   1.000
_cell.length_c   1.000
_cell.angle_alpha   90.00
_cell.angle_beta   90.00
_cell.angle_gamma   90.00
#
_symmetry.space_group_name_H-M   'P 1'
#
loop_
_entity.id
_entity.type
_entity.pdbx_description
1 polymer ?
#
loop_
_entity_poly.entity_id
_entity_poly.type
_entity_poly.pdbx_seq_one_letter_code
_entity_poly.pdbx_strand_id
1 'polypeptide(L)'
;MPAAFWELRGAGQAPCLPCCRRPTKLFTAQSAVLTGAARVTRVPQAEKSSLRGLDEKAYLSSKLLKAGEDPYRQHAFNQMESDKLSSDRPIRDTRHYRCASVHYDADLPATSIIITFHNEARSTLLRTVKRRQCGGMVLGGFRCRWNAKVRTDAKVPGYKQNKQKPLFNNDEVLLSFLDSCSVMNRTPANLIQEIILVDDFSSDPEDCQLLTKIPKIKCLRNSRREGLIRSRVRGAEVATAEILTFLDSHCEVNSEWRPQPMLQRVKEDYTRVVSPIIDVISLDNFAYLAASADLRGGFDWSLHFKWEQIPIEQKMSRTDPTQSIRTPVIAGGIFVIDKSWFNHLGKYDTQMDIWGGENFELSFRVWMCGGSLEIVPCSRVGHVFRKRHPYDFPEGNALTYIKNTKRTAEVWMDEYKQYYYEARPSAIGKSFGSIADRMEQRRKLNCKSFQWYLENVYPELKVPEKDLVPGIIRQGGQCLESWGQDTAGNSVAGVGGCKGTVSNPPVSQEWVFSDPLIRQQDKCLSITSFSTGSQITLEACNQKDGRQKWKMKGSFIQHFVSGLCLENQSSRVVTNPCQSDRPGQQWELLQAT
;
A
#
# COMPACT_ATOMS: atom_id res chain seq x y z
N MET A 1 23.03 8.08 -7.04
CA MET A 1 24.04 9.11 -6.72
C MET A 1 24.26 9.94 -7.98
N PRO A 2 24.52 11.27 -7.91
CA PRO A 2 25.26 11.98 -6.85
C PRO A 2 24.49 13.06 -6.08
N ALA A 3 25.12 13.50 -4.99
CA ALA A 3 24.70 14.51 -4.02
C ALA A 3 25.44 15.84 -4.25
N ALA A 4 24.86 16.96 -3.81
CA ALA A 4 25.49 18.28 -3.84
C ALA A 4 25.77 18.79 -2.40
N PHE A 5 27.02 19.24 -2.22
CA PHE A 5 27.64 19.88 -1.05
C PHE A 5 27.37 21.40 -1.04
N TRP A 6 27.30 22.02 0.14
CA TRP A 6 27.76 23.40 0.37
C TRP A 6 28.39 23.54 1.77
N GLU A 7 29.64 24.00 1.78
CA GLU A 7 30.50 24.35 2.92
C GLU A 7 30.19 25.74 3.49
N LEU A 8 30.52 25.98 4.78
CA LEU A 8 30.81 27.31 5.32
C LEU A 8 31.97 27.26 6.33
N ARG A 9 33.08 27.95 6.00
CA ARG A 9 34.13 28.46 6.91
C ARG A 9 33.52 29.62 7.74
N GLY A 10 33.87 30.01 8.96
CA GLY A 10 35.08 29.89 9.78
C GLY A 10 35.49 31.30 10.26
N ALA A 11 35.62 31.53 11.58
CA ALA A 11 36.50 32.48 12.31
C ALA A 11 35.82 33.36 13.39
N GLY A 12 36.46 33.45 14.58
CA GLY A 12 36.31 34.57 15.52
C GLY A 12 36.48 34.22 17.01
N GLN A 13 37.60 34.64 17.63
CA GLN A 13 38.09 34.32 18.98
C GLN A 13 37.39 35.07 20.15
N ALA A 14 37.56 34.51 21.36
CA ALA A 14 37.21 35.05 22.69
C ALA A 14 38.02 36.31 23.11
N PRO A 15 37.68 36.98 24.25
CA PRO A 15 38.34 36.66 25.53
C PRO A 15 37.50 36.83 26.82
N CYS A 16 38.10 36.45 27.96
CA CYS A 16 37.55 36.29 29.33
C CYS A 16 37.75 37.48 30.30
N LEU A 17 36.84 37.56 31.31
CA LEU A 17 36.93 38.10 32.72
C LEU A 17 37.04 39.64 32.97
N PRO A 18 36.83 40.19 34.20
CA PRO A 18 35.96 39.85 35.37
C PRO A 18 35.29 41.10 36.05
N CYS A 19 34.28 40.97 36.95
CA CYS A 19 34.16 41.80 38.19
C CYS A 19 32.93 41.53 39.10
N CYS A 20 33.19 41.67 40.41
CA CYS A 20 32.37 41.49 41.61
C CYS A 20 31.18 42.47 41.79
N ARG A 21 30.11 42.07 42.51
CA ARG A 21 29.81 42.47 43.92
C ARG A 21 28.39 42.08 44.38
N ARG A 22 28.29 41.69 45.66
CA ARG A 22 27.07 41.41 46.46
C ARG A 22 26.24 42.68 46.72
N PRO A 23 24.99 42.51 47.19
CA PRO A 23 24.65 43.14 48.45
C PRO A 23 23.98 42.18 49.46
N THR A 24 24.40 42.34 50.71
CA THR A 24 23.84 41.80 51.96
C THR A 24 22.58 42.55 52.39
N LYS A 25 21.52 41.85 52.78
CA LYS A 25 20.67 42.22 53.92
C LYS A 25 20.11 40.99 54.63
N LEU A 26 20.31 41.00 55.94
CA LEU A 26 19.83 40.04 56.95
C LEU A 26 18.30 40.02 57.03
N PHE A 27 17.73 38.83 57.22
CA PHE A 27 16.63 38.60 58.16
C PHE A 27 16.81 37.22 58.80
N THR A 28 16.94 37.22 60.12
CA THR A 28 16.98 36.06 61.02
C THR A 28 15.62 35.88 61.68
N ALA A 29 15.05 34.67 61.63
CA ALA A 29 14.19 34.10 62.69
C ALA A 29 14.01 32.59 62.41
N GLN A 30 14.75 31.76 63.15
CA GLN A 30 14.25 30.78 64.13
C GLN A 30 13.85 29.41 63.57
N SER A 31 14.72 28.44 63.88
CA SER A 31 14.49 27.01 63.81
C SER A 31 13.60 26.55 64.96
N ALA A 32 12.59 25.75 64.65
CA ALA A 32 12.00 24.80 65.58
C ALA A 32 12.51 23.40 65.21
N VAL A 33 13.30 22.83 66.10
CA VAL A 33 13.78 21.44 66.04
C VAL A 33 12.68 20.56 66.61
N LEU A 34 12.17 19.62 65.80
CA LEU A 34 11.54 18.40 66.31
C LEU A 34 12.39 17.21 65.87
N THR A 35 13.02 16.62 66.87
CA THR A 35 13.84 15.42 66.85
C THR A 35 12.97 14.20 66.56
N GLY A 36 13.31 13.47 65.50
CA GLY A 36 12.72 12.16 65.20
C GLY A 36 13.76 11.31 64.47
N ALA A 37 14.52 10.52 65.21
CA ALA A 37 15.47 9.57 64.66
C ALA A 37 14.72 8.42 63.95
N ALA A 38 14.92 8.27 62.64
CA ALA A 38 14.58 7.05 61.91
C ALA A 38 15.83 6.50 61.23
N ARG A 39 16.29 5.33 61.70
CA ARG A 39 17.38 4.55 61.13
C ARG A 39 17.17 4.33 59.64
N VAL A 40 18.14 4.70 58.81
CA VAL A 40 18.25 4.22 57.43
C VAL A 40 18.75 2.78 57.48
N THR A 41 17.84 1.82 57.55
CA THR A 41 18.14 0.43 57.24
C THR A 41 18.24 0.29 55.72
N ARG A 42 19.42 -0.05 55.20
CA ARG A 42 19.59 -0.51 53.81
C ARG A 42 18.69 -1.73 53.60
N VAL A 43 17.64 -1.57 52.81
CA VAL A 43 16.86 -2.69 52.28
C VAL A 43 17.71 -3.34 51.17
N PRO A 44 17.96 -4.66 51.21
CA PRO A 44 18.66 -5.33 50.12
C PRO A 44 17.87 -5.20 48.83
N GLN A 45 18.58 -5.14 47.69
CA GLN A 45 18.03 -5.22 46.33
C GLN A 45 17.13 -6.46 46.21
N ALA A 46 15.85 -6.33 46.50
CA ALA A 46 14.84 -7.31 46.19
C ALA A 46 14.41 -7.12 44.72
N GLU A 47 14.75 -8.13 43.92
CA GLU A 47 14.12 -8.56 42.67
C GLU A 47 13.20 -7.54 41.98
N LYS A 48 13.71 -6.95 40.90
CA LYS A 48 12.87 -6.27 39.90
C LYS A 48 11.95 -7.30 39.23
N SER A 49 10.72 -7.34 39.73
CA SER A 49 9.47 -7.83 39.14
C SER A 49 9.61 -8.55 37.79
N SER A 50 9.66 -9.87 37.86
CA SER A 50 9.31 -10.80 36.80
C SER A 50 7.82 -10.64 36.44
N LEU A 51 7.53 -9.82 35.44
CA LEU A 51 6.22 -9.86 34.79
C LEU A 51 6.34 -10.72 33.53
N ARG A 52 6.00 -12.01 33.70
CA ARG A 52 5.67 -13.03 32.68
C ARG A 52 6.83 -13.81 32.05
N GLY A 53 7.38 -14.75 32.82
CA GLY A 53 7.80 -16.11 32.40
C GLY A 53 8.94 -16.30 31.39
N LEU A 54 9.20 -15.34 30.50
CA LEU A 54 10.25 -15.42 29.50
C LEU A 54 11.50 -14.70 30.00
N ASP A 55 12.62 -15.42 30.04
CA ASP A 55 13.93 -14.79 30.16
C ASP A 55 14.35 -14.26 28.78
N GLU A 56 14.13 -12.96 28.56
CA GLU A 56 14.45 -12.28 27.31
C GLU A 56 15.94 -12.33 26.99
N LYS A 57 16.80 -12.24 28.02
CA LYS A 57 18.24 -12.27 27.81
C LYS A 57 18.67 -13.66 27.35
N ALA A 58 18.14 -14.70 27.97
CA ALA A 58 18.37 -16.08 27.52
C ALA A 58 17.85 -16.30 26.09
N TYR A 59 16.62 -15.86 25.79
CA TYR A 59 16.00 -16.00 24.48
C TYR A 59 16.83 -15.35 23.37
N LEU A 60 17.33 -14.13 23.56
CA LEU A 60 18.14 -13.42 22.58
C LEU A 60 19.58 -13.97 22.50
N SER A 61 20.18 -14.32 23.64
CA SER A 61 21.58 -14.72 23.71
C SER A 61 21.92 -16.00 22.93
N SER A 62 20.95 -16.91 22.74
CA SER A 62 21.21 -18.19 22.08
C SER A 62 21.39 -18.08 20.57
N LYS A 63 21.05 -16.94 19.96
CA LYS A 63 21.17 -16.69 18.50
C LYS A 63 21.89 -15.39 18.18
N LEU A 64 22.76 -14.92 19.07
CA LEU A 64 23.60 -13.77 18.78
C LEU A 64 24.55 -14.07 17.63
N LEU A 65 24.74 -13.07 16.77
CA LEU A 65 25.71 -13.10 15.69
C LEU A 65 27.12 -13.34 16.26
N LYS A 66 27.88 -14.28 15.68
CA LYS A 66 29.26 -14.52 16.12
C LYS A 66 30.19 -13.42 15.61
N ALA A 67 31.27 -13.17 16.33
CA ALA A 67 32.27 -12.18 15.93
C ALA A 67 32.84 -12.52 14.54
N GLY A 68 32.75 -11.59 13.59
CA GLY A 68 33.24 -11.73 12.22
C GLY A 68 32.22 -12.28 11.21
N GLU A 69 31.01 -12.65 11.62
CA GLU A 69 29.94 -13.03 10.69
C GLU A 69 29.28 -11.80 10.07
N ASP A 70 28.78 -11.94 8.83
CA ASP A 70 28.04 -10.88 8.15
C ASP A 70 26.64 -10.71 8.77
N PRO A 71 26.33 -9.54 9.35
CA PRO A 71 25.06 -9.29 10.03
C PRO A 71 23.84 -9.33 9.10
N TYR A 72 24.03 -9.22 7.77
CA TYR A 72 22.94 -9.23 6.79
C TYR A 72 22.65 -10.61 6.22
N ARG A 73 23.55 -11.58 6.38
CA ARG A 73 23.52 -12.86 5.65
C ARG A 73 22.27 -13.69 5.93
N GLN A 74 21.83 -13.77 7.19
CA GLN A 74 20.74 -14.66 7.59
C GLN A 74 19.34 -14.05 7.42
N HIS A 75 19.22 -12.71 7.52
CA HIS A 75 17.92 -12.06 7.60
C HIS A 75 17.74 -10.90 6.61
N ALA A 76 18.76 -10.57 5.82
CA ALA A 76 18.77 -9.46 4.85
C ALA A 76 18.53 -8.06 5.46
N PHE A 77 18.78 -7.91 6.75
CA PHE A 77 18.89 -6.66 7.52
C PHE A 77 19.98 -6.82 8.57
N ASN A 78 20.44 -5.71 9.16
CA ASN A 78 21.52 -5.72 10.14
C ASN A 78 21.10 -6.35 11.48
N GLN A 79 21.29 -7.65 11.65
CA GLN A 79 20.91 -8.35 12.87
C GLN A 79 21.62 -7.77 14.11
N MET A 80 22.90 -7.41 13.99
CA MET A 80 23.69 -6.85 15.08
C MET A 80 23.07 -5.56 15.63
N GLU A 81 22.57 -4.66 14.78
CA GLU A 81 21.87 -3.45 15.23
C GLU A 81 20.50 -3.76 15.85
N SER A 82 19.79 -4.77 15.34
CA SER A 82 18.53 -5.22 15.96
C SER A 82 18.74 -5.77 17.37
N ASP A 83 19.77 -6.58 17.57
CA ASP A 83 20.05 -7.26 18.83
C ASP A 83 20.51 -6.29 19.94
N LYS A 84 21.10 -5.14 19.57
CA LYS A 84 21.44 -4.05 20.50
C LYS A 84 20.22 -3.33 21.05
N LEU A 85 19.10 -3.38 20.35
CA LEU A 85 17.90 -2.62 20.69
C LEU A 85 17.03 -3.37 21.67
N SER A 86 16.55 -2.66 22.69
CA SER A 86 15.57 -3.21 23.63
C SER A 86 14.30 -3.65 22.92
N SER A 87 13.75 -4.78 23.35
CA SER A 87 12.48 -5.33 22.87
C SER A 87 11.29 -4.37 23.11
N ASP A 88 11.44 -3.39 23.99
CA ASP A 88 10.46 -2.36 24.35
C ASP A 88 10.93 -0.92 24.05
N ARG A 89 11.88 -0.75 23.12
CA ARG A 89 12.47 0.56 22.79
C ARG A 89 11.39 1.63 22.50
N PRO A 90 11.60 2.89 22.91
CA PRO A 90 10.71 3.97 22.53
C PRO A 90 10.83 4.25 21.03
N ILE A 91 9.69 4.40 20.37
CA ILE A 91 9.60 4.86 18.98
C ILE A 91 8.87 6.19 18.92
N ARG A 92 9.26 7.03 17.96
CA ARG A 92 8.68 8.35 17.75
C ARG A 92 7.23 8.22 17.26
N ASP A 93 6.33 9.02 17.82
CA ASP A 93 4.98 9.14 17.28
C ASP A 93 5.03 9.86 15.92
N THR A 94 4.64 9.14 14.86
CA THR A 94 4.64 9.60 13.47
C THR A 94 3.24 9.96 12.98
N ARG A 95 2.24 9.89 13.86
CA ARG A 95 0.85 10.22 13.52
C ARG A 95 0.67 11.73 13.35
N HIS A 96 -0.36 12.08 12.59
CA HIS A 96 -0.77 13.48 12.48
C HIS A 96 -1.32 13.97 13.83
N TYR A 97 -1.06 15.23 14.22
CA TYR A 97 -1.46 15.75 15.54
C TYR A 97 -2.96 15.64 15.82
N ARG A 98 -3.80 15.74 14.77
CA ARG A 98 -5.27 15.55 14.87
C ARG A 98 -5.70 14.13 15.23
N CYS A 99 -4.86 13.11 15.02
CA CYS A 99 -5.18 11.73 15.40
C CYS A 99 -5.34 11.54 16.90
N ALA A 100 -4.71 12.39 17.72
CA ALA A 100 -4.89 12.37 19.17
C ALA A 100 -6.28 12.85 19.62
N SER A 101 -7.01 13.56 18.74
CA SER A 101 -8.34 14.11 19.02
C SER A 101 -9.48 13.26 18.45
N VAL A 102 -9.16 12.17 17.76
CA VAL A 102 -10.16 11.23 17.22
C VAL A 102 -10.68 10.35 18.35
N HIS A 103 -12.00 10.30 18.50
CA HIS A 103 -12.67 9.46 19.48
C HIS A 103 -13.12 8.16 18.81
N TYR A 104 -12.93 7.04 19.50
CA TYR A 104 -13.32 5.71 19.05
C TYR A 104 -14.32 5.09 20.04
N ASP A 105 -15.13 4.17 19.55
CA ASP A 105 -16.12 3.49 20.39
C ASP A 105 -15.45 2.69 21.52
N ALA A 106 -16.10 2.66 22.69
CA ALA A 106 -15.59 1.93 23.85
C ALA A 106 -15.79 0.40 23.72
N ASP A 107 -16.80 -0.02 22.95
CA ASP A 107 -17.26 -1.38 22.73
C ASP A 107 -16.74 -1.93 21.38
N LEU A 108 -15.45 -1.77 21.12
CA LEU A 108 -14.84 -2.36 19.93
C LEU A 108 -14.64 -3.88 20.10
N PRO A 109 -14.92 -4.68 19.05
CA PRO A 109 -14.69 -6.12 19.07
C PRO A 109 -13.20 -6.44 19.25
N ALA A 110 -12.91 -7.54 19.92
CA ALA A 110 -11.54 -8.02 20.06
C ALA A 110 -11.02 -8.60 18.73
N THR A 111 -9.70 -8.57 18.55
CA THR A 111 -9.03 -9.14 17.37
C THR A 111 -8.06 -10.26 17.76
N SER A 112 -7.93 -11.25 16.88
CA SER A 112 -6.87 -12.26 16.91
C SER A 112 -5.75 -11.80 15.97
N ILE A 113 -4.57 -11.56 16.52
CA ILE A 113 -3.40 -11.14 15.75
C ILE A 113 -2.69 -12.40 15.24
N ILE A 114 -2.48 -12.50 13.93
CA ILE A 114 -1.82 -13.62 13.28
C ILE A 114 -0.47 -13.12 12.74
N ILE A 115 0.60 -13.70 13.26
CA ILE A 115 1.98 -13.43 12.81
C ILE A 115 2.56 -14.73 12.29
N THR A 116 2.79 -14.78 11.00
CA THR A 116 3.46 -15.90 10.32
C THR A 116 4.94 -15.61 10.20
N PHE A 117 5.80 -16.58 10.47
CA PHE A 117 7.23 -16.40 10.33
C PHE A 117 7.93 -17.69 9.88
N HIS A 118 9.08 -17.52 9.24
CA HIS A 118 10.00 -18.60 8.90
C HIS A 118 11.41 -18.06 9.15
N ASN A 119 12.20 -18.70 10.01
CA ASN A 119 13.60 -18.32 10.28
C ASN A 119 13.79 -16.79 10.51
N GLU A 120 12.95 -16.19 11.35
CA GLU A 120 13.03 -14.77 11.70
C GLU A 120 14.07 -14.53 12.81
N ALA A 121 14.67 -13.34 12.86
CA ALA A 121 15.55 -12.99 13.97
C ALA A 121 14.74 -12.92 15.28
N ARG A 122 15.29 -13.51 16.35
CA ARG A 122 14.61 -13.54 17.66
C ARG A 122 14.32 -12.14 18.19
N SER A 123 15.22 -11.18 17.96
CA SER A 123 15.07 -9.79 18.39
C SER A 123 13.92 -9.06 17.68
N THR A 124 13.77 -9.23 16.36
CA THR A 124 12.67 -8.64 15.60
C THR A 124 11.33 -9.27 15.96
N LEU A 125 11.27 -10.61 16.00
CA LEU A 125 10.05 -11.35 16.36
C LEU A 125 9.57 -10.98 17.77
N LEU A 126 10.46 -10.94 18.75
CA LEU A 126 10.12 -10.53 20.11
C LEU A 126 9.60 -9.10 20.14
N ARG A 127 10.21 -8.18 19.39
CA ARG A 127 9.81 -6.77 19.37
C ARG A 127 8.45 -6.54 18.70
N THR A 128 8.09 -7.34 17.70
CA THR A 128 6.75 -7.33 17.10
C THR A 128 5.69 -7.80 18.09
N VAL A 129 6.02 -8.81 18.87
CA VAL A 129 5.09 -9.48 19.80
C VAL A 129 5.00 -8.76 21.15
N LYS A 130 6.09 -8.16 21.61
CA LYS A 130 6.18 -7.62 22.96
C LYS A 130 5.36 -6.35 23.09
N ARG A 131 4.33 -6.47 23.91
CA ARG A 131 3.49 -5.37 24.38
C ARG A 131 4.26 -4.58 25.44
N ARG A 132 4.23 -3.24 25.36
CA ARG A 132 4.59 -2.40 26.51
C ARG A 132 3.57 -2.61 27.63
N GLN A 133 3.94 -3.40 28.65
CA GLN A 133 3.32 -3.39 29.97
C GLN A 133 4.17 -2.52 30.87
N CYS A 134 3.67 -1.36 31.31
CA CYS A 134 4.26 -0.72 32.47
C CYS A 134 3.91 -1.56 33.71
N GLY A 135 4.91 -1.87 34.53
CA GLY A 135 4.70 -2.44 35.85
C GLY A 135 3.94 -1.43 36.72
N GLY A 136 2.87 -1.88 37.36
CA GLY A 136 2.11 -1.07 38.31
C GLY A 136 2.91 -0.84 39.58
N MET A 137 3.26 0.42 39.84
CA MET A 137 3.52 0.88 41.20
C MET A 137 2.17 1.35 41.75
N VAL A 138 1.56 0.53 42.60
CA VAL A 138 0.42 0.97 43.42
C VAL A 138 0.97 1.97 44.41
N LEU A 139 0.82 3.26 44.13
CA LEU A 139 0.96 4.28 45.17
C LEU A 139 -0.28 4.17 46.06
N GLY A 140 -0.04 3.71 47.29
CA GLY A 140 -1.03 3.66 48.36
C GLY A 140 -1.79 4.98 48.48
N GLY A 141 -3.09 4.84 48.75
CA GLY A 141 -4.06 5.90 48.58
C GLY A 141 -3.75 7.20 49.33
N PHE A 142 -3.89 8.31 48.61
CA PHE A 142 -4.29 9.58 49.18
C PHE A 142 -5.43 10.15 48.34
N ARG A 143 -6.62 10.22 48.95
CA ARG A 143 -7.79 10.93 48.41
C ARG A 143 -7.49 12.43 48.41
N CYS A 144 -7.30 13.04 47.24
CA CYS A 144 -7.47 14.49 47.09
C CYS A 144 -8.96 14.80 46.94
N ARG A 145 -9.59 15.30 48.02
CA ARG A 145 -10.91 15.93 47.98
C ARG A 145 -10.80 17.27 47.25
N TRP A 146 -11.43 17.39 46.08
CA TRP A 146 -11.73 18.69 45.49
C TRP A 146 -12.92 19.30 46.24
N ASN A 147 -12.66 20.30 47.08
CA ASN A 147 -13.69 21.22 47.55
C ASN A 147 -13.64 22.48 46.68
N ALA A 148 -14.55 22.58 45.72
CA ALA A 148 -14.84 23.84 45.07
C ALA A 148 -15.51 24.76 46.09
N LYS A 149 -14.82 25.86 46.45
CA LYS A 149 -15.46 27.00 47.13
C LYS A 149 -15.17 28.24 46.31
N VAL A 150 -16.15 28.58 45.48
CA VAL A 150 -16.28 29.89 44.84
C VAL A 150 -16.38 30.92 45.96
N ARG A 151 -15.48 31.91 45.94
CA ARG A 151 -15.61 33.11 46.77
C ARG A 151 -15.49 34.32 45.86
N THR A 152 -16.63 34.97 45.67
CA THR A 152 -16.80 36.32 45.13
C THR A 152 -16.27 37.35 46.13
N ASP A 153 -16.02 38.56 45.61
CA ASP A 153 -15.86 39.86 46.28
C ASP A 153 -14.44 40.41 46.41
N ALA A 154 -14.10 41.36 45.52
CA ALA A 154 -13.66 42.71 45.87
C ALA A 154 -13.60 43.62 44.62
N LYS A 155 -14.13 44.85 44.75
CA LYS A 155 -14.34 45.87 43.72
C LYS A 155 -13.24 46.96 43.75
N VAL A 156 -12.74 47.35 42.55
CA VAL A 156 -12.57 48.75 42.01
C VAL A 156 -11.41 49.62 42.58
N PRO A 157 -10.85 50.70 41.94
CA PRO A 157 -11.02 51.31 40.59
C PRO A 157 -9.72 51.63 39.78
N GLY A 158 -9.87 51.81 38.47
CA GLY A 158 -9.35 53.00 37.76
C GLY A 158 -8.05 52.90 36.95
N TYR A 159 -8.14 52.60 35.65
CA TYR A 159 -7.35 53.30 34.62
C TYR A 159 -7.93 53.11 33.21
N LYS A 160 -7.75 54.15 32.38
CA LYS A 160 -8.46 54.46 31.14
C LYS A 160 -8.24 53.46 30.00
N GLN A 161 -9.29 53.24 29.19
CA GLN A 161 -9.19 52.66 27.85
C GLN A 161 -8.38 53.59 26.92
N ASN A 162 -7.36 53.05 26.24
CA ASN A 162 -7.08 53.48 24.87
C ASN A 162 -6.39 52.41 24.03
N LYS A 163 -6.74 52.43 22.74
CA LYS A 163 -6.41 51.51 21.65
C LYS A 163 -4.91 51.34 21.42
N GLN A 164 -4.47 50.10 21.19
CA GLN A 164 -3.55 49.69 20.11
C GLN A 164 -3.27 48.18 20.17
N LYS A 165 -3.53 47.44 19.08
CA LYS A 165 -2.80 46.19 18.80
C LYS A 165 -1.33 46.57 18.58
N PRO A 166 -0.37 45.79 19.09
CA PRO A 166 0.41 44.96 18.15
C PRO A 166 0.92 43.61 18.71
N LEU A 167 1.26 42.74 17.75
CA LEU A 167 2.35 41.75 17.74
C LEU A 167 2.50 40.76 18.93
N PHE A 168 2.12 39.51 18.66
CA PHE A 168 2.74 38.34 19.30
C PHE A 168 4.10 38.08 18.66
N ASN A 169 5.16 38.05 19.48
CA ASN A 169 6.26 37.08 19.35
C ASN A 169 7.09 37.04 20.64
N ASN A 170 7.25 35.82 21.17
CA ASN A 170 8.47 35.22 21.73
C ASN A 170 9.09 35.87 22.99
N ASP A 171 9.45 35.16 24.07
CA ASP A 171 10.10 33.85 24.24
C ASP A 171 9.76 33.32 25.67
N GLU A 172 9.51 32.02 25.88
CA GLU A 172 10.46 30.91 26.01
C GLU A 172 11.11 30.84 27.41
N VAL A 173 11.45 29.60 27.82
CA VAL A 173 12.07 29.20 29.10
C VAL A 173 11.11 28.97 30.29
N LEU A 174 10.43 27.81 30.31
CA LEU A 174 10.46 26.87 31.46
C LEU A 174 9.67 25.55 31.22
N LEU A 175 9.97 24.79 30.15
CA LEU A 175 9.43 23.43 30.01
C LEU A 175 10.49 22.47 29.47
N SER A 176 11.48 22.18 30.31
CA SER A 176 12.24 20.92 30.24
C SER A 176 12.29 20.37 31.66
N PHE A 177 12.19 19.04 31.81
CA PHE A 177 12.05 18.27 33.06
C PHE A 177 10.63 17.97 33.56
N LEU A 178 9.80 17.29 32.76
CA LEU A 178 8.87 16.25 33.26
C LEU A 178 8.51 15.26 32.13
N ASP A 179 9.50 14.62 31.50
CA ASP A 179 9.26 13.41 30.70
C ASP A 179 9.56 12.19 31.58
N SER A 180 8.55 11.73 32.31
CA SER A 180 8.65 10.52 33.12
C SER A 180 7.31 9.80 33.21
N CYS A 181 7.25 8.67 32.49
CA CYS A 181 6.27 7.58 32.56
C CYS A 181 4.76 7.91 32.56
N SER A 182 4.08 7.53 31.47
CA SER A 182 2.83 6.75 31.60
C SER A 182 2.55 5.92 30.34
N VAL A 183 2.79 4.60 30.44
CA VAL A 183 2.38 3.60 29.44
C VAL A 183 1.86 2.33 30.13
N MET A 184 1.04 2.49 31.17
CA MET A 184 0.20 1.37 31.64
C MET A 184 -1.04 1.17 30.76
N ASN A 185 -1.24 1.99 29.73
CA ASN A 185 -2.50 2.11 29.01
C ASN A 185 -2.30 2.27 27.49
N ARG A 186 -1.57 1.40 26.79
CA ARG A 186 -1.39 1.50 25.30
C ARG A 186 -2.01 0.42 24.40
N THR A 187 -2.73 -0.56 24.93
CA THR A 187 -3.91 -1.22 24.27
C THR A 187 -4.86 -1.67 25.38
N PRO A 188 -6.19 -1.44 25.30
CA PRO A 188 -7.11 -1.99 26.27
C PRO A 188 -6.92 -3.51 26.23
N ALA A 189 -6.61 -4.14 27.37
CA ALA A 189 -6.28 -5.56 27.38
C ALA A 189 -7.42 -6.43 26.80
N ASN A 190 -8.64 -5.90 26.75
CA ASN A 190 -9.84 -6.46 26.15
C ASN A 190 -9.84 -6.48 24.61
N LEU A 191 -9.08 -5.65 23.90
CA LEU A 191 -9.13 -5.62 22.42
C LEU A 191 -8.27 -6.70 21.75
N ILE A 192 -7.28 -7.25 22.46
CA ILE A 192 -6.46 -8.34 21.93
C ILE A 192 -6.96 -9.63 22.57
N GLN A 193 -7.62 -10.48 21.80
CA GLN A 193 -8.07 -11.77 22.28
C GLN A 193 -6.86 -12.69 22.47
N GLU A 194 -6.05 -12.80 21.42
CA GLU A 194 -4.89 -13.67 21.34
C GLU A 194 -3.92 -13.22 20.24
N ILE A 195 -2.68 -13.72 20.33
CA ILE A 195 -1.64 -13.58 19.31
C ILE A 195 -1.25 -14.99 18.89
N ILE A 196 -1.50 -15.33 17.62
CA ILE A 196 -1.19 -16.64 17.03
C ILE A 196 0.08 -16.48 16.21
N LEU A 197 1.16 -17.07 16.71
CA LEU A 197 2.43 -17.20 16.00
C LEU A 197 2.39 -18.48 15.18
N VAL A 198 2.41 -18.35 13.86
CA VAL A 198 2.47 -19.49 12.94
C VAL A 198 3.90 -19.66 12.45
N ASP A 199 4.57 -20.67 12.98
CA ASP A 199 5.92 -21.06 12.60
C ASP A 199 5.87 -21.96 11.34
N ASP A 200 6.25 -21.39 10.21
CA ASP A 200 6.26 -22.04 8.91
C ASP A 200 7.52 -22.88 8.70
N PHE A 201 7.72 -23.89 9.56
CA PHE A 201 8.83 -24.83 9.49
C PHE A 201 10.20 -24.15 9.62
N SER A 202 10.37 -23.30 10.63
CA SER A 202 11.69 -22.75 10.98
C SER A 202 12.64 -23.86 11.43
N SER A 203 13.94 -23.67 11.19
CA SER A 203 15.00 -24.63 11.54
C SER A 203 15.06 -24.90 13.05
N ASP A 204 14.71 -23.90 13.85
CA ASP A 204 14.66 -23.99 15.31
C ASP A 204 13.20 -23.85 15.80
N PRO A 205 12.60 -24.91 16.38
CA PRO A 205 11.25 -24.83 16.93
C PRO A 205 11.15 -23.98 18.20
N GLU A 206 12.26 -23.73 18.90
CA GLU A 206 12.25 -22.97 20.15
C GLU A 206 11.92 -21.49 19.96
N ASP A 207 12.17 -20.95 18.76
CA ASP A 207 11.83 -19.56 18.39
C ASP A 207 10.37 -19.24 18.71
N CYS A 208 9.46 -20.19 18.44
CA CYS A 208 8.05 -20.05 18.72
C CYS A 208 7.67 -20.50 20.13
N GLN A 209 8.21 -21.65 20.57
CA GLN A 209 7.80 -22.30 21.82
C GLN A 209 8.16 -21.46 23.04
N LEU A 210 9.32 -20.81 23.05
CA LEU A 210 9.74 -19.97 24.17
C LEU A 210 8.81 -18.75 24.34
N LEU A 211 8.28 -18.21 23.25
CA LEU A 211 7.37 -17.07 23.28
C LEU A 211 6.00 -17.40 23.89
N THR A 212 5.60 -18.67 23.97
CA THR A 212 4.34 -19.08 24.62
C THR A 212 4.30 -18.76 26.12
N LYS A 213 5.46 -18.53 26.75
CA LYS A 213 5.57 -18.06 28.13
C LYS A 213 4.98 -16.65 28.33
N ILE A 214 4.85 -15.88 27.24
CA ILE A 214 4.14 -14.61 27.24
C ILE A 214 2.63 -14.91 27.10
N PRO A 215 1.78 -14.39 27.99
CA PRO A 215 0.35 -14.68 27.96
C PRO A 215 -0.35 -14.09 26.74
N LYS A 216 -1.44 -14.76 26.33
CA LYS A 216 -2.19 -14.56 25.08
C LYS A 216 -1.47 -15.02 23.83
N ILE A 217 -0.23 -15.51 23.92
CA ILE A 217 0.48 -16.06 22.77
C ILE A 217 0.19 -17.54 22.62
N LYS A 218 -0.16 -17.94 21.40
CA LYS A 218 -0.28 -19.33 20.97
C LYS A 218 0.73 -19.58 19.86
N CYS A 219 1.50 -20.65 20.00
CA CYS A 219 2.42 -21.09 18.97
C CYS A 219 1.78 -22.21 18.13
N LEU A 220 1.82 -22.08 16.81
CA LEU A 220 1.33 -23.07 15.85
C LEU A 220 2.45 -23.39 14.86
N ARG A 221 3.04 -24.58 14.94
CA ARG A 221 4.12 -25.01 14.04
C ARG A 221 3.61 -25.85 12.88
N ASN A 222 4.05 -25.56 11.66
CA ASN A 222 3.82 -26.39 10.47
C ASN A 222 4.78 -27.59 10.45
N SER A 223 4.30 -28.75 10.00
CA SER A 223 5.10 -29.98 9.86
C SER A 223 6.03 -29.95 8.65
N ARG A 224 5.73 -29.09 7.67
CA ARG A 224 6.53 -28.82 6.47
C ARG A 224 6.41 -27.34 6.11
N ARG A 225 7.29 -26.85 5.24
CA ARG A 225 7.23 -25.47 4.76
C ARG A 225 6.06 -25.28 3.79
N GLU A 226 5.02 -24.60 4.24
CA GLU A 226 3.79 -24.35 3.49
C GLU A 226 3.81 -22.97 2.82
N GLY A 227 4.58 -22.01 3.36
CA GLY A 227 4.62 -20.63 2.87
C GLY A 227 3.74 -19.68 3.65
N LEU A 228 3.91 -18.38 3.38
CA LEU A 228 3.19 -17.28 4.03
C LEU A 228 1.67 -17.45 3.91
N ILE A 229 1.22 -17.75 2.68
CA ILE A 229 -0.20 -17.73 2.31
C ILE A 229 -0.98 -18.81 3.05
N ARG A 230 -0.52 -20.06 2.96
CA ARG A 230 -1.12 -21.21 3.65
C ARG A 230 -0.99 -21.09 5.17
N SER A 231 0.12 -20.53 5.66
CA SER A 231 0.31 -20.29 7.10
C SER A 231 -0.68 -19.25 7.65
N ARG A 232 -0.96 -18.18 6.90
CA ARG A 232 -1.97 -17.18 7.28
C ARG A 232 -3.37 -17.78 7.31
N VAL A 233 -3.71 -18.63 6.34
CA VAL A 233 -4.97 -19.39 6.32
C VAL A 233 -5.10 -20.28 7.55
N ARG A 234 -4.05 -21.04 7.88
CA ARG A 234 -4.03 -21.89 9.08
C ARG A 234 -4.19 -21.10 10.37
N GLY A 235 -3.53 -19.93 10.47
CA GLY A 235 -3.69 -19.02 11.59
C GLY A 235 -5.12 -18.48 11.73
N ALA A 236 -5.76 -18.13 10.60
CA ALA A 236 -7.13 -17.63 10.55
C ALA A 236 -8.17 -18.70 10.95
N GLU A 237 -7.89 -19.97 10.68
CA GLU A 237 -8.76 -21.09 11.08
C GLU A 237 -8.77 -21.32 12.59
N VAL A 238 -7.62 -21.19 13.24
CA VAL A 238 -7.46 -21.39 14.69
C VAL A 238 -7.88 -20.16 15.50
N ALA A 239 -7.92 -18.98 14.87
CA ALA A 239 -8.34 -17.73 15.51
C ALA A 239 -9.75 -17.84 16.12
N THR A 240 -9.91 -17.32 17.34
CA THR A 240 -11.18 -17.36 18.10
C THR A 240 -11.93 -16.04 18.06
N ALA A 241 -11.26 -14.92 17.75
CA ALA A 241 -11.92 -13.61 17.66
C ALA A 241 -12.71 -13.44 16.36
N GLU A 242 -13.63 -12.46 16.37
CA GLU A 242 -14.44 -12.06 15.22
C GLU A 242 -13.62 -11.31 14.17
N ILE A 243 -12.62 -10.53 14.60
CA ILE A 243 -11.75 -9.78 13.70
C ILE A 243 -10.35 -10.42 13.65
N LEU A 244 -9.77 -10.47 12.45
CA LEU A 244 -8.42 -10.92 12.20
C LEU A 244 -7.50 -9.72 11.95
N THR A 245 -6.31 -9.74 12.53
CA THR A 245 -5.24 -8.78 12.25
C THR A 245 -4.00 -9.52 11.82
N PHE A 246 -3.56 -9.33 10.58
CA PHE A 246 -2.32 -9.90 10.08
C PHE A 246 -1.18 -8.91 10.26
N LEU A 247 -0.06 -9.38 10.79
CA LEU A 247 1.18 -8.62 10.93
C LEU A 247 2.35 -9.48 10.47
N ASP A 248 3.34 -8.85 9.83
CA ASP A 248 4.61 -9.51 9.56
C ASP A 248 5.48 -9.58 10.83
N SER A 249 6.42 -10.51 10.85
CA SER A 249 7.24 -10.86 12.02
C SER A 249 8.34 -9.86 12.38
N HIS A 250 8.45 -8.77 11.63
CA HIS A 250 9.46 -7.71 11.75
C HIS A 250 8.79 -6.33 11.65
N CYS A 251 7.71 -6.19 12.39
CA CYS A 251 6.97 -4.94 12.55
C CYS A 251 7.16 -4.36 13.95
N GLU A 252 7.04 -3.04 14.08
CA GLU A 252 6.99 -2.36 15.38
C GLU A 252 5.75 -1.50 15.50
N VAL A 253 5.05 -1.66 16.63
CA VAL A 253 3.76 -1.03 16.84
C VAL A 253 3.82 0.35 17.50
N ASN A 254 3.44 1.45 16.80
CA ASN A 254 3.54 2.84 17.28
C ASN A 254 2.56 3.15 18.45
N SER A 255 2.71 4.33 19.07
CA SER A 255 1.90 4.76 20.20
C SER A 255 0.44 4.99 19.79
N GLU A 256 -0.52 4.71 20.69
CA GLU A 256 -1.98 4.72 20.39
C GLU A 256 -2.38 3.87 19.17
N TRP A 257 -1.55 2.90 18.80
CA TRP A 257 -1.80 1.95 17.71
C TRP A 257 -2.99 1.03 17.92
N ARG A 258 -3.45 0.94 19.17
CA ARG A 258 -4.59 0.13 19.62
C ARG A 258 -5.53 -0.07 18.45
N PRO A 259 -5.72 -1.29 17.94
CA PRO A 259 -6.27 -1.53 16.61
C PRO A 259 -7.61 -0.80 16.35
N GLN A 260 -8.25 -0.23 17.38
CA GLN A 260 -9.22 0.87 17.38
C GLN A 260 -9.42 1.64 16.08
N PRO A 261 -8.48 2.41 15.48
CA PRO A 261 -8.79 3.10 14.23
C PRO A 261 -9.17 2.13 13.11
N MET A 262 -8.51 0.97 13.03
CA MET A 262 -8.81 -0.08 12.06
C MET A 262 -10.04 -0.90 12.45
N LEU A 263 -10.20 -1.28 13.72
CA LEU A 263 -11.35 -2.03 14.23
C LEU A 263 -12.64 -1.23 14.09
N GLN A 264 -12.60 0.09 14.30
CA GLN A 264 -13.74 0.97 14.10
C GLN A 264 -14.22 0.89 12.65
N ARG A 265 -13.30 0.96 11.67
CA ARG A 265 -13.66 0.88 10.25
C ARG A 265 -14.31 -0.44 9.88
N VAL A 266 -13.80 -1.54 10.41
CA VAL A 266 -14.34 -2.90 10.18
C VAL A 266 -15.65 -3.12 10.94
N LYS A 267 -15.80 -2.55 12.14
CA LYS A 267 -17.06 -2.59 12.92
C LYS A 267 -18.19 -1.84 12.20
N GLU A 268 -17.89 -0.68 11.63
CA GLU A 268 -18.86 0.09 10.84
C GLU A 268 -19.35 -0.66 9.60
N ASP A 269 -18.48 -1.47 9.00
CA ASP A 269 -18.75 -2.21 7.77
C ASP A 269 -17.75 -3.37 7.64
N TYR A 270 -18.28 -4.58 7.85
CA TYR A 270 -17.51 -5.81 7.90
C TYR A 270 -16.85 -6.16 6.55
N THR A 271 -17.28 -5.54 5.45
CA THR A 271 -16.73 -5.78 4.11
C THR A 271 -15.44 -5.01 3.83
N ARG A 272 -15.10 -4.06 4.71
CA ARG A 272 -13.89 -3.24 4.60
C ARG A 272 -12.67 -4.01 5.07
N VAL A 273 -11.62 -3.96 4.25
CA VAL A 273 -10.30 -4.45 4.60
C VAL A 273 -9.39 -3.26 4.78
N VAL A 274 -8.82 -3.13 5.97
CA VAL A 274 -8.11 -1.90 6.34
C VAL A 274 -6.65 -2.18 6.63
N SER A 275 -5.79 -1.34 6.07
CA SER A 275 -4.37 -1.31 6.32
C SER A 275 -3.98 -0.01 7.03
N PRO A 276 -2.93 -0.02 7.83
CA PRO A 276 -2.35 1.19 8.40
C PRO A 276 -1.37 1.85 7.43
N ILE A 277 -0.91 3.06 7.73
CA ILE A 277 0.27 3.60 7.06
C ILE A 277 1.49 2.81 7.54
N ILE A 278 2.29 2.32 6.59
CA ILE A 278 3.48 1.52 6.87
C ILE A 278 4.70 2.47 6.88
N ASP A 279 5.18 2.80 8.07
CA ASP A 279 6.43 3.50 8.32
C ASP A 279 7.64 2.59 8.04
N VAL A 280 8.79 3.21 7.80
CA VAL A 280 10.02 2.51 7.42
C VAL A 280 10.89 2.29 8.66
N ILE A 281 11.21 1.04 8.96
CA ILE A 281 12.32 0.70 9.85
C ILE A 281 13.54 0.46 8.97
N SER A 282 14.57 1.28 9.13
CA SER A 282 15.81 1.18 8.37
C SER A 282 16.47 -0.19 8.56
N LEU A 283 16.81 -0.85 7.46
CA LEU A 283 17.47 -2.15 7.48
C LEU A 283 18.91 -2.11 8.02
N ASP A 284 19.52 -0.92 8.07
CA ASP A 284 20.93 -0.74 8.45
C ASP A 284 21.10 -0.38 9.93
N ASN A 285 20.33 0.60 10.42
CA ASN A 285 20.46 1.16 11.76
C ASN A 285 19.18 1.05 12.60
N PHE A 286 18.13 0.41 12.06
CA PHE A 286 16.84 0.26 12.72
C PHE A 286 16.17 1.58 13.14
N ALA A 287 16.53 2.72 12.56
CA ALA A 287 15.82 3.97 12.79
C ALA A 287 14.37 3.86 12.31
N TYR A 288 13.42 4.30 13.13
CA TYR A 288 11.99 4.36 12.80
C TYR A 288 11.70 5.68 12.08
N LEU A 289 11.37 5.60 10.78
CA LEU A 289 11.20 6.74 9.89
C LEU A 289 9.73 6.82 9.43
N ALA A 290 9.13 8.01 9.55
CA ALA A 290 7.76 8.24 9.12
C ALA A 290 7.61 8.11 7.60
N ALA A 291 6.63 7.33 7.15
CA ALA A 291 6.20 7.34 5.76
C ALA A 291 5.25 8.52 5.47
N SER A 292 5.19 8.95 4.21
CA SER A 292 4.24 9.97 3.78
C SER A 292 2.80 9.47 3.95
N ALA A 293 1.92 10.32 4.48
CA ALA A 293 0.49 10.03 4.62
C ALA A 293 -0.30 10.16 3.30
N ASP A 294 0.35 10.70 2.27
CA ASP A 294 -0.25 10.94 0.95
C ASP A 294 0.08 9.80 -0.04
N LEU A 295 0.45 8.62 0.46
CA LEU A 295 0.75 7.44 -0.35
C LEU A 295 -0.38 6.42 -0.27
N ARG A 296 -0.73 5.84 -1.41
CA ARG A 296 -1.60 4.67 -1.55
C ARG A 296 -0.89 3.57 -2.34
N GLY A 297 -1.39 2.35 -2.25
CA GLY A 297 -0.85 1.23 -3.01
C GLY A 297 -1.32 1.29 -4.47
N GLY A 298 -0.38 1.11 -5.39
CA GLY A 298 -0.63 1.00 -6.82
C GLY A 298 0.18 -0.16 -7.41
N PHE A 299 0.00 -0.40 -8.70
CA PHE A 299 0.75 -1.44 -9.41
C PHE A 299 0.93 -1.13 -10.89
N ASP A 300 1.86 -1.80 -11.53
CA ASP A 300 2.04 -1.78 -12.99
C ASP A 300 1.48 -3.05 -13.64
N TRP A 301 1.38 -3.08 -14.97
CA TRP A 301 0.86 -4.24 -15.70
C TRP A 301 1.69 -5.51 -15.49
N SER A 302 2.93 -5.41 -14.99
CA SER A 302 3.74 -6.55 -14.59
C SER A 302 3.30 -7.17 -13.24
N LEU A 303 2.23 -6.63 -12.63
CA LEU A 303 1.77 -6.92 -11.28
C LEU A 303 2.87 -6.67 -10.24
N HIS A 304 3.67 -5.63 -10.40
CA HIS A 304 4.63 -5.19 -9.39
C HIS A 304 4.00 -4.11 -8.49
N PHE A 305 4.14 -4.28 -7.17
CA PHE A 305 3.57 -3.33 -6.21
C PHE A 305 4.44 -2.09 -6.13
N LYS A 306 3.82 -0.91 -6.15
CA LYS A 306 4.49 0.37 -5.98
C LYS A 306 3.65 1.30 -5.12
N TRP A 307 4.31 2.21 -4.41
CA TRP A 307 3.64 3.29 -3.70
C TRP A 307 3.40 4.45 -4.66
N GLU A 308 2.16 4.90 -4.76
CA GLU A 308 1.76 6.04 -5.58
C GLU A 308 1.23 7.17 -4.71
N GLN A 309 1.41 8.41 -5.15
CA GLN A 309 0.76 9.54 -4.49
C GLN A 309 -0.75 9.51 -4.75
N ILE A 310 -1.51 9.94 -3.77
CA ILE A 310 -2.96 10.11 -3.91
C ILE A 310 -3.22 11.13 -5.04
N PRO A 311 -4.19 10.87 -5.94
CA PRO A 311 -4.56 11.78 -7.01
C PRO A 311 -4.90 13.18 -6.48
N ILE A 312 -4.60 14.21 -7.28
CA ILE A 312 -4.81 15.61 -6.89
C ILE A 312 -6.27 15.87 -6.52
N GLU A 313 -7.22 15.31 -7.27
CA GLU A 313 -8.66 15.43 -7.01
C GLU A 313 -9.03 14.90 -5.62
N GLN A 314 -8.57 13.68 -5.31
CA GLN A 314 -8.79 13.07 -4.00
C GLN A 314 -8.08 13.86 -2.89
N LYS A 315 -6.87 14.36 -3.15
CA LYS A 315 -6.11 15.20 -2.22
C LYS A 315 -6.82 16.53 -1.93
N MET A 316 -7.44 17.15 -2.93
CA MET A 316 -8.21 18.40 -2.78
C MET A 316 -9.55 18.18 -2.06
N SER A 317 -10.21 17.06 -2.31
CA SER A 317 -11.46 16.70 -1.62
C SER A 317 -11.27 16.43 -0.11
N ARG A 318 -10.04 16.08 0.28
CA ARG A 318 -9.71 15.66 1.65
C ARG A 318 -9.42 16.86 2.54
N THR A 319 -10.45 17.33 3.24
CA THR A 319 -10.34 18.42 4.22
C THR A 319 -9.74 17.98 5.56
N ASP A 320 -9.86 16.69 5.92
CA ASP A 320 -9.33 16.13 7.16
C ASP A 320 -8.21 15.11 6.89
N PRO A 321 -6.98 15.36 7.37
CA PRO A 321 -5.85 14.46 7.18
C PRO A 321 -5.97 13.13 7.92
N THR A 322 -6.94 12.97 8.82
CA THR A 322 -7.19 11.73 9.58
C THR A 322 -8.12 10.74 8.88
N GLN A 323 -8.85 11.18 7.84
CA GLN A 323 -9.79 10.33 7.10
C GLN A 323 -9.07 9.19 6.37
N SER A 324 -9.75 8.04 6.29
CA SER A 324 -9.22 6.87 5.58
C SER A 324 -9.14 7.11 4.07
N ILE A 325 -8.15 6.48 3.45
CA ILE A 325 -7.82 6.65 2.04
C ILE A 325 -8.13 5.34 1.32
N ARG A 326 -9.00 5.37 0.31
CA ARG A 326 -9.22 4.19 -0.54
C ARG A 326 -7.95 3.88 -1.33
N THR A 327 -7.58 2.59 -1.34
CA THR A 327 -6.38 2.11 -2.04
C THR A 327 -6.75 1.02 -3.04
N PRO A 328 -6.29 1.08 -4.30
CA PRO A 328 -6.51 0.02 -5.28
C PRO A 328 -5.99 -1.34 -4.80
N VAL A 329 -4.80 -1.34 -4.21
CA VAL A 329 -4.12 -2.54 -3.73
C VAL A 329 -3.48 -2.27 -2.37
N ILE A 330 -3.40 -3.30 -1.53
CA ILE A 330 -2.63 -3.27 -0.28
C ILE A 330 -1.25 -3.91 -0.46
N ALA A 331 -0.27 -3.54 0.37
CA ALA A 331 1.04 -4.19 0.37
C ALA A 331 0.94 -5.69 0.74
N GLY A 332 -0.10 -6.07 1.50
CA GLY A 332 -0.41 -7.46 1.86
C GLY A 332 0.19 -7.92 3.19
N GLY A 333 1.25 -7.27 3.70
CA GLY A 333 1.89 -7.63 4.98
C GLY A 333 1.01 -7.42 6.22
N ILE A 334 0.27 -6.30 6.22
CA ILE A 334 -0.34 -5.74 7.42
C ILE A 334 -1.75 -5.26 7.09
N PHE A 335 -2.77 -5.93 7.61
CA PHE A 335 -4.17 -5.54 7.41
C PHE A 335 -5.10 -6.17 8.47
N VAL A 336 -6.30 -5.61 8.58
CA VAL A 336 -7.37 -6.06 9.45
C VAL A 336 -8.60 -6.37 8.60
N ILE A 337 -9.24 -7.49 8.88
CA ILE A 337 -10.43 -7.98 8.17
C ILE A 337 -11.35 -8.74 9.13
N ASP A 338 -12.65 -8.64 8.90
CA ASP A 338 -13.63 -9.49 9.59
C ASP A 338 -13.43 -10.98 9.23
N LYS A 339 -13.48 -11.87 10.23
CA LYS A 339 -13.24 -13.31 10.03
C LYS A 339 -14.32 -13.96 9.18
N SER A 340 -15.59 -13.57 9.38
CA SER A 340 -16.71 -14.12 8.60
C SER A 340 -16.59 -13.68 7.14
N TRP A 341 -16.19 -12.43 6.90
CA TRP A 341 -15.92 -11.92 5.56
C TRP A 341 -14.73 -12.60 4.91
N PHE A 342 -13.63 -12.80 5.63
CA PHE A 342 -12.45 -13.52 5.13
C PHE A 342 -12.81 -14.95 4.70
N ASN A 343 -13.67 -15.63 5.47
CA ASN A 343 -14.16 -16.96 5.12
C ASN A 343 -15.14 -16.93 3.93
N HIS A 344 -16.04 -15.96 3.88
CA HIS A 344 -17.01 -15.79 2.78
C HIS A 344 -16.30 -15.52 1.45
N LEU A 345 -15.27 -14.68 1.46
CA LEU A 345 -14.40 -14.45 0.32
C LEU A 345 -13.49 -15.65 -0.01
N GLY A 346 -13.57 -16.78 0.68
CA GLY A 346 -12.77 -17.97 0.37
C GLY A 346 -11.28 -17.87 0.74
N LYS A 347 -10.97 -17.12 1.82
CA LYS A 347 -9.66 -17.01 2.46
C LYS A 347 -8.56 -16.53 1.50
N TYR A 348 -7.44 -17.24 1.39
CA TYR A 348 -6.45 -17.06 0.31
C TYR A 348 -6.48 -18.27 -0.64
N ASP A 349 -5.95 -18.10 -1.84
CA ASP A 349 -5.70 -19.21 -2.76
C ASP A 349 -4.58 -20.12 -2.22
N THR A 350 -4.96 -21.29 -1.72
CA THR A 350 -4.04 -22.27 -1.12
C THR A 350 -3.12 -22.96 -2.11
N GLN A 351 -3.34 -22.78 -3.43
CA GLN A 351 -2.43 -23.27 -4.47
C GLN A 351 -1.33 -22.25 -4.83
N MET A 352 -1.29 -21.09 -4.18
CA MET A 352 -0.16 -20.19 -4.25
C MET A 352 0.98 -20.66 -3.34
N ASP A 353 2.20 -20.51 -3.82
CA ASP A 353 3.39 -21.00 -3.12
C ASP A 353 4.16 -19.87 -2.44
N ILE A 354 4.58 -20.13 -1.20
CA ILE A 354 5.55 -19.34 -0.42
C ILE A 354 5.19 -17.86 -0.25
N TRP A 355 5.41 -17.03 -1.26
CA TRP A 355 5.29 -15.58 -1.20
C TRP A 355 5.04 -14.96 -2.58
N GLY A 356 4.28 -13.87 -2.58
CA GLY A 356 4.09 -12.99 -3.73
C GLY A 356 2.79 -13.26 -4.48
N GLY A 357 2.14 -12.20 -4.96
CA GLY A 357 0.89 -12.30 -5.72
C GLY A 357 -0.38 -12.32 -4.87
N GLU A 358 -0.27 -12.67 -3.58
CA GLU A 358 -1.41 -12.80 -2.66
C GLU A 358 -2.05 -11.45 -2.33
N ASN A 359 -1.23 -10.41 -2.31
CA ASN A 359 -1.67 -9.05 -2.07
C ASN A 359 -2.58 -8.55 -3.21
N PHE A 360 -2.25 -8.89 -4.47
CA PHE A 360 -3.09 -8.57 -5.63
C PHE A 360 -4.36 -9.40 -5.67
N GLU A 361 -4.26 -10.70 -5.42
CA GLU A 361 -5.41 -11.61 -5.44
C GLU A 361 -6.47 -11.20 -4.44
N LEU A 362 -6.07 -10.95 -3.18
CA LEU A 362 -6.99 -10.49 -2.16
C LEU A 362 -7.54 -9.10 -2.51
N SER A 363 -6.72 -8.20 -3.04
CA SER A 363 -7.16 -6.83 -3.35
C SER A 363 -8.21 -6.80 -4.46
N PHE A 364 -7.95 -7.51 -5.57
CA PHE A 364 -8.90 -7.62 -6.68
C PHE A 364 -10.19 -8.29 -6.23
N ARG A 365 -10.08 -9.38 -5.47
CA ARG A 365 -11.24 -10.09 -4.93
C ARG A 365 -12.09 -9.20 -4.03
N VAL A 366 -11.50 -8.49 -3.08
CA VAL A 366 -12.25 -7.61 -2.16
C VAL A 366 -13.00 -6.53 -2.95
N TRP A 367 -12.34 -5.82 -3.86
CA TRP A 367 -12.98 -4.77 -4.65
C TRP A 367 -14.04 -5.29 -5.61
N MET A 368 -13.73 -6.34 -6.37
CA MET A 368 -14.63 -6.85 -7.41
C MET A 368 -15.83 -7.59 -6.81
N CYS A 369 -15.73 -8.13 -5.61
CA CYS A 369 -16.81 -8.87 -4.93
C CYS A 369 -17.55 -8.02 -3.88
N GLY A 370 -17.44 -6.69 -3.93
CA GLY A 370 -18.33 -5.77 -3.20
C GLY A 370 -17.80 -5.19 -1.89
N GLY A 371 -16.55 -5.47 -1.52
CA GLY A 371 -15.87 -4.84 -0.39
C GLY A 371 -15.05 -3.60 -0.81
N SER A 372 -14.23 -3.11 0.12
CA SER A 372 -13.31 -1.99 -0.14
C SER A 372 -12.00 -2.15 0.61
N LEU A 373 -10.94 -1.54 0.08
CA LEU A 373 -9.63 -1.46 0.72
C LEU A 373 -9.35 -0.02 1.16
N GLU A 374 -8.97 0.16 2.42
CA GLU A 374 -8.68 1.47 3.00
C GLU A 374 -7.32 1.50 3.71
N ILE A 375 -6.63 2.64 3.63
CA ILE A 375 -5.47 2.97 4.45
C ILE A 375 -5.93 3.95 5.53
N VAL A 376 -5.68 3.65 6.80
CA VAL A 376 -6.10 4.45 7.94
C VAL A 376 -4.91 5.27 8.48
N PRO A 377 -4.86 6.61 8.25
CA PRO A 377 -3.66 7.40 8.55
C PRO A 377 -3.26 7.49 10.02
N CYS A 378 -4.23 7.35 10.92
CA CYS A 378 -4.00 7.37 12.36
C CYS A 378 -3.47 6.05 12.92
N SER A 379 -3.41 4.99 12.11
CA SER A 379 -2.73 3.74 12.44
C SER A 379 -1.39 3.68 11.68
N ARG A 380 -0.28 3.43 12.39
CA ARG A 380 1.09 3.68 11.89
C ARG A 380 2.05 2.57 12.23
N VAL A 381 2.46 1.74 11.25
CA VAL A 381 3.28 0.53 11.42
C VAL A 381 4.67 0.62 10.87
N GLY A 382 5.67 0.55 11.75
CA GLY A 382 7.03 0.33 11.30
C GLY A 382 7.18 -1.07 10.72
N HIS A 383 7.77 -1.16 9.54
CA HIS A 383 8.12 -2.41 8.89
C HIS A 383 9.58 -2.36 8.40
N VAL A 384 10.33 -3.45 8.58
CA VAL A 384 11.70 -3.57 8.07
C VAL A 384 11.67 -3.90 6.58
N PHE A 385 11.89 -2.91 5.73
CA PHE A 385 11.93 -3.11 4.27
C PHE A 385 13.28 -3.70 3.85
N ARG A 386 13.27 -4.93 3.34
CA ARG A 386 14.47 -5.66 2.89
C ARG A 386 14.67 -5.48 1.39
N LYS A 387 15.93 -5.47 0.94
CA LYS A 387 16.27 -5.43 -0.51
C LYS A 387 16.26 -6.82 -1.17
N ARG A 388 16.35 -7.88 -0.38
CA ARG A 388 16.37 -9.29 -0.83
C ARG A 388 15.59 -10.14 0.15
N HIS A 389 15.05 -11.26 -0.32
CA HIS A 389 14.42 -12.27 0.53
C HIS A 389 15.50 -13.21 1.08
N PRO A 390 15.59 -13.43 2.40
CA PRO A 390 16.63 -14.26 3.01
C PRO A 390 16.29 -15.76 3.05
N TYR A 391 15.17 -16.17 2.44
CA TYR A 391 14.66 -17.54 2.52
C TYR A 391 14.78 -18.27 1.19
N ASP A 392 14.89 -19.59 1.27
CA ASP A 392 14.99 -20.43 0.08
C ASP A 392 13.68 -20.49 -0.69
N PHE A 393 13.75 -20.65 -2.00
CA PHE A 393 12.59 -20.91 -2.86
C PHE A 393 12.87 -22.20 -3.63
N PRO A 394 12.10 -23.28 -3.44
CA PRO A 394 12.37 -24.59 -4.05
C PRO A 394 12.53 -24.53 -5.57
N GLU A 395 11.74 -23.68 -6.23
CA GLU A 395 11.79 -23.45 -7.69
C GLU A 395 12.40 -22.09 -8.05
N GLY A 396 12.98 -21.37 -7.09
CA GLY A 396 13.48 -20.01 -7.27
C GLY A 396 12.40 -18.92 -7.09
N ASN A 397 12.83 -17.75 -6.59
CA ASN A 397 11.94 -16.65 -6.24
C ASN A 397 11.13 -16.14 -7.45
N ALA A 398 11.80 -15.91 -8.59
CA ALA A 398 11.15 -15.39 -9.79
C ALA A 398 10.06 -16.33 -10.33
N LEU A 399 10.31 -17.64 -10.36
CA LEU A 399 9.34 -18.63 -10.85
C LEU A 399 8.15 -18.78 -9.90
N THR A 400 8.39 -18.78 -8.58
CA THR A 400 7.34 -18.78 -7.56
C THR A 400 6.43 -17.55 -7.71
N TYR A 401 7.04 -16.37 -7.83
CA TYR A 401 6.31 -15.12 -8.02
C TYR A 401 5.50 -15.09 -9.32
N ILE A 402 6.09 -15.58 -10.42
CA ILE A 402 5.40 -15.70 -11.71
C ILE A 402 4.21 -16.66 -11.61
N LYS A 403 4.37 -17.83 -10.97
CA LYS A 403 3.29 -18.79 -10.77
C LYS A 403 2.11 -18.13 -10.05
N ASN A 404 2.35 -17.47 -8.93
CA ASN A 404 1.28 -16.86 -8.13
C ASN A 404 0.62 -15.68 -8.84
N THR A 405 1.41 -14.77 -9.44
CA THR A 405 0.86 -13.62 -10.19
C THR A 405 0.09 -14.07 -11.43
N LYS A 406 0.51 -15.14 -12.10
CA LYS A 406 -0.23 -15.74 -13.21
C LYS A 406 -1.58 -16.31 -12.78
N ARG A 407 -1.66 -16.98 -11.62
CA ARG A 407 -2.94 -17.43 -11.05
C ARG A 407 -3.87 -16.24 -10.79
N THR A 408 -3.35 -15.15 -10.24
CA THR A 408 -4.11 -13.91 -10.04
C THR A 408 -4.61 -13.33 -11.35
N ALA A 409 -3.74 -13.22 -12.37
CA ALA A 409 -4.08 -12.66 -13.67
C ALA A 409 -5.16 -13.49 -14.38
N GLU A 410 -5.02 -14.81 -14.42
CA GLU A 410 -5.98 -15.69 -15.08
C GLU A 410 -7.36 -15.71 -14.41
N VAL A 411 -7.43 -15.53 -13.09
CA VAL A 411 -8.72 -15.54 -12.36
C VAL A 411 -9.40 -14.18 -12.36
N TRP A 412 -8.64 -13.07 -12.25
CA TRP A 412 -9.20 -11.75 -11.93
C TRP A 412 -9.07 -10.71 -13.02
N MET A 413 -8.12 -10.82 -13.96
CA MET A 413 -7.84 -9.75 -14.93
C MET A 413 -8.62 -9.83 -16.24
N ASP A 414 -9.47 -10.84 -16.44
CA ASP A 414 -10.28 -11.02 -17.66
C ASP A 414 -9.41 -10.91 -18.94
N GLU A 415 -9.86 -10.16 -19.96
CA GLU A 415 -9.12 -9.89 -21.20
C GLU A 415 -7.84 -9.06 -20.97
N TYR A 416 -7.74 -8.33 -19.86
CA TYR A 416 -6.59 -7.49 -19.53
C TYR A 416 -5.36 -8.29 -19.10
N LYS A 417 -5.49 -9.61 -18.92
CA LYS A 417 -4.33 -10.49 -18.68
C LYS A 417 -3.30 -10.45 -19.82
N GLN A 418 -3.71 -10.07 -21.04
CA GLN A 418 -2.78 -9.89 -22.16
C GLN A 418 -1.67 -8.88 -21.83
N TYR A 419 -2.00 -7.77 -21.17
CA TYR A 419 -1.04 -6.74 -20.78
C TYR A 419 -0.05 -7.23 -19.72
N TYR A 420 -0.49 -8.16 -18.87
CA TYR A 420 0.42 -8.84 -17.94
C TYR A 420 1.43 -9.73 -18.68
N TYR A 421 0.97 -10.48 -19.69
CA TYR A 421 1.85 -11.32 -20.50
C TYR A 421 2.80 -10.52 -21.39
N GLU A 422 2.37 -9.35 -21.88
CA GLU A 422 3.22 -8.41 -22.61
C GLU A 422 4.29 -7.80 -21.70
N ALA A 423 3.91 -7.39 -20.48
CA ALA A 423 4.85 -6.85 -19.50
C ALA A 423 5.80 -7.93 -18.94
N ARG A 424 5.37 -9.21 -18.91
CA ARG A 424 6.18 -10.36 -18.47
C ARG A 424 6.05 -11.56 -19.43
N PRO A 425 6.75 -11.54 -20.57
CA PRO A 425 6.70 -12.64 -21.54
C PRO A 425 7.19 -13.97 -20.96
N SER A 426 8.04 -13.93 -19.93
CA SER A 426 8.56 -15.12 -19.21
C SER A 426 7.47 -15.91 -18.47
N ALA A 427 6.28 -15.34 -18.27
CA ALA A 427 5.13 -16.04 -17.69
C ALA A 427 4.40 -16.93 -18.72
N ILE A 428 4.60 -16.71 -20.02
CA ILE A 428 4.00 -17.49 -21.10
C ILE A 428 4.59 -18.91 -21.07
N GLY A 429 3.73 -19.93 -21.22
CA GLY A 429 4.15 -21.34 -21.20
C GLY A 429 4.48 -21.94 -19.82
N LYS A 430 4.54 -21.15 -18.74
CA LYS A 430 4.74 -21.67 -17.38
C LYS A 430 3.45 -22.26 -16.79
N SER A 431 3.55 -23.39 -16.10
CA SER A 431 2.42 -24.02 -15.41
C SER A 431 2.04 -23.25 -14.14
N PHE A 432 0.75 -23.04 -13.93
CA PHE A 432 0.21 -22.31 -12.76
C PHE A 432 -0.80 -23.12 -11.94
N GLY A 433 -0.95 -24.42 -12.22
CA GLY A 433 -1.89 -25.32 -11.53
C GLY A 433 -3.35 -25.10 -11.96
N SER A 434 -4.28 -25.77 -11.27
CA SER A 434 -5.71 -25.62 -11.54
C SER A 434 -6.26 -24.34 -10.92
N ILE A 435 -7.08 -23.60 -11.65
CA ILE A 435 -7.77 -22.38 -11.16
C ILE A 435 -9.29 -22.54 -11.11
N ALA A 436 -9.80 -23.75 -11.39
CA ALA A 436 -11.23 -24.01 -11.48
C ALA A 436 -12.00 -23.61 -10.22
N ASP A 437 -11.47 -23.94 -9.04
CA ASP A 437 -12.11 -23.61 -7.75
C ASP A 437 -12.23 -22.10 -7.54
N ARG A 438 -11.22 -21.33 -7.94
CA ARG A 438 -11.21 -19.87 -7.81
C ARG A 438 -12.16 -19.20 -8.80
N MET A 439 -12.22 -19.71 -10.04
CA MET A 439 -13.19 -19.23 -11.04
C MET A 439 -14.63 -19.52 -10.62
N GLU A 440 -14.91 -20.71 -10.09
CA GLU A 440 -16.24 -21.07 -9.60
C GLU A 440 -16.62 -20.19 -8.40
N GLN A 441 -15.66 -19.89 -7.53
CA GLN A 441 -15.90 -18.99 -6.41
C GLN A 441 -16.21 -17.56 -6.87
N ARG A 442 -15.47 -17.03 -7.86
CA ARG A 442 -15.75 -15.73 -8.47
C ARG A 442 -17.16 -15.67 -9.06
N ARG A 443 -17.60 -16.77 -9.70
CA ARG A 443 -18.96 -16.93 -10.23
C ARG A 443 -20.01 -16.95 -9.12
N LYS A 444 -19.79 -17.73 -8.05
CA LYS A 444 -20.70 -17.83 -6.89
C LYS A 444 -20.92 -16.49 -6.19
N LEU A 445 -19.87 -15.68 -6.09
CA LEU A 445 -19.92 -14.37 -5.44
C LEU A 445 -20.45 -13.24 -6.36
N ASN A 446 -20.80 -13.54 -7.62
CA ASN A 446 -21.25 -12.57 -8.62
C ASN A 446 -20.34 -11.33 -8.69
N CYS A 447 -19.02 -11.55 -8.70
CA CYS A 447 -18.06 -10.46 -8.70
C CYS A 447 -18.09 -9.70 -10.05
N LYS A 448 -17.76 -8.41 -9.98
CA LYS A 448 -17.70 -7.51 -11.13
C LYS A 448 -16.55 -7.84 -12.08
N SER A 449 -16.56 -7.24 -13.26
CA SER A 449 -15.48 -7.37 -14.25
C SER A 449 -14.24 -6.56 -13.87
N PHE A 450 -13.09 -6.94 -14.39
CA PHE A 450 -11.86 -6.18 -14.21
C PHE A 450 -11.93 -4.80 -14.87
N GLN A 451 -12.71 -4.67 -15.95
CA GLN A 451 -13.01 -3.37 -16.54
C GLN A 451 -13.67 -2.42 -15.53
N TRP A 452 -14.67 -2.91 -14.78
CA TRP A 452 -15.30 -2.11 -13.73
C TRP A 452 -14.27 -1.68 -12.66
N TYR A 453 -13.35 -2.57 -12.29
CA TYR A 453 -12.27 -2.28 -11.35
C TYR A 453 -11.37 -1.14 -11.85
N LEU A 454 -10.94 -1.18 -13.12
CA LEU A 454 -10.15 -0.11 -13.71
C LEU A 454 -10.91 1.21 -13.76
N GLU A 455 -12.19 1.21 -14.14
CA GLU A 455 -12.98 2.44 -14.27
C GLU A 455 -13.35 3.07 -12.91
N ASN A 456 -13.58 2.26 -11.86
CA ASN A 456 -14.16 2.74 -10.60
C ASN A 456 -13.17 2.76 -9.43
N VAL A 457 -12.16 1.90 -9.46
CA VAL A 457 -11.20 1.72 -8.36
C VAL A 457 -9.83 2.26 -8.72
N TYR A 458 -9.35 1.99 -9.94
CA TYR A 458 -8.00 2.40 -10.36
C TYR A 458 -7.94 3.03 -11.76
N PRO A 459 -8.64 4.16 -11.98
CA PRO A 459 -8.69 4.83 -13.30
C PRO A 459 -7.36 5.43 -13.73
N GLU A 460 -6.42 5.64 -12.79
CA GLU A 460 -5.11 6.21 -13.07
C GLU A 460 -4.13 5.19 -13.67
N LEU A 461 -4.45 3.88 -13.59
CA LEU A 461 -3.69 2.86 -14.28
C LEU A 461 -3.95 2.96 -15.78
N LYS A 462 -3.07 3.67 -16.48
CA LYS A 462 -3.13 3.80 -17.94
C LYS A 462 -3.04 2.42 -18.57
N VAL A 463 -4.13 2.01 -19.22
CA VAL A 463 -4.13 0.85 -20.12
C VAL A 463 -3.26 1.23 -21.32
N PRO A 464 -2.24 0.44 -21.68
CA PRO A 464 -1.49 0.68 -22.90
C PRO A 464 -2.49 0.64 -24.05
N GLU A 465 -2.65 1.77 -24.74
CA GLU A 465 -3.22 1.75 -26.08
C GLU A 465 -2.31 0.80 -26.85
N LYS A 466 -2.85 -0.31 -27.37
CA LYS A 466 -2.07 -1.28 -28.16
C LYS A 466 -1.22 -0.47 -29.11
N ASP A 467 0.11 -0.51 -28.94
CA ASP A 467 1.01 0.32 -29.72
C ASP A 467 0.63 0.16 -31.17
N LEU A 468 0.10 1.25 -31.67
CA LEU A 468 -0.66 1.30 -32.88
C LEU A 468 0.35 1.28 -34.00
N VAL A 469 0.80 0.08 -34.37
CA VAL A 469 1.83 -0.11 -35.37
C VAL A 469 1.36 0.57 -36.66
N PRO A 470 2.07 1.61 -37.13
CA PRO A 470 1.75 2.21 -38.40
C PRO A 470 1.91 1.17 -39.50
N GLY A 471 0.91 1.09 -40.36
CA GLY A 471 0.89 0.19 -41.49
C GLY A 471 0.39 0.88 -42.74
N ILE A 472 0.48 0.15 -43.85
CA ILE A 472 -0.03 0.55 -45.16
C ILE A 472 -1.16 -0.40 -45.53
N ILE A 473 -2.29 0.16 -45.95
CA ILE A 473 -3.41 -0.60 -46.51
C ILE A 473 -3.22 -0.66 -48.03
N ARG A 474 -2.97 -1.86 -48.54
CA ARG A 474 -2.62 -2.12 -49.95
C ARG A 474 -3.71 -2.91 -50.66
N GLN A 475 -3.90 -2.61 -51.93
CA GLN A 475 -4.69 -3.37 -52.88
C GLN A 475 -3.88 -3.53 -54.18
N GLY A 476 -3.16 -4.66 -54.29
CA GLY A 476 -2.23 -4.91 -55.40
C GLY A 476 -1.11 -3.87 -55.46
N GLY A 477 -1.03 -3.10 -56.55
CA GLY A 477 -0.05 -2.01 -56.73
C GLY A 477 -0.51 -0.63 -56.20
N GLN A 478 -1.72 -0.56 -55.63
CA GLN A 478 -2.31 0.68 -55.14
C GLN A 478 -2.46 0.67 -53.61
N CYS A 479 -2.35 1.84 -52.98
CA CYS A 479 -2.44 2.01 -51.54
C CYS A 479 -3.52 3.02 -51.19
N LEU A 480 -4.21 2.76 -50.07
CA LEU A 480 -5.19 3.69 -49.51
C LEU A 480 -4.45 4.97 -49.09
N GLU A 481 -4.91 6.11 -49.59
CA GLU A 481 -4.30 7.40 -49.26
C GLU A 481 -5.34 8.48 -49.02
N SER A 482 -5.02 9.47 -48.19
CA SER A 482 -5.85 10.68 -48.10
C SER A 482 -5.63 11.56 -49.33
N TRP A 483 -6.69 11.81 -50.07
CA TRP A 483 -6.77 12.85 -51.09
C TRP A 483 -7.19 14.18 -50.47
N GLY A 484 -7.13 15.25 -51.28
CA GLY A 484 -7.39 16.64 -50.86
C GLY A 484 -8.73 16.86 -50.12
N GLN A 485 -9.00 18.11 -49.76
CA GLN A 485 -10.19 18.45 -49.00
C GLN A 485 -11.46 18.45 -49.87
N ASP A 486 -12.58 17.98 -49.30
CA ASP A 486 -13.91 18.20 -49.86
C ASP A 486 -14.38 19.65 -49.64
N THR A 487 -15.56 19.99 -50.18
CA THR A 487 -16.18 21.31 -50.03
C THR A 487 -16.49 21.71 -48.58
N ALA A 488 -16.41 20.79 -47.63
CA ALA A 488 -16.60 21.01 -46.19
C ALA A 488 -15.27 21.07 -45.41
N GLY A 489 -14.12 20.98 -46.09
CA GLY A 489 -12.78 21.02 -45.49
C GLY A 489 -12.30 19.66 -44.92
N ASN A 490 -13.05 18.58 -45.11
CA ASN A 490 -12.67 17.24 -44.67
C ASN A 490 -11.81 16.55 -45.72
N SER A 491 -10.78 15.81 -45.28
CA SER A 491 -9.92 15.05 -46.20
C SER A 491 -10.68 13.81 -46.70
N VAL A 492 -10.64 13.55 -48.00
CA VAL A 492 -11.33 12.40 -48.62
C VAL A 492 -10.39 11.21 -48.70
N ALA A 493 -10.88 9.99 -48.46
CA ALA A 493 -10.08 8.79 -48.71
C ALA A 493 -10.12 8.40 -50.20
N GLY A 494 -8.95 8.17 -50.78
CA GLY A 494 -8.75 7.76 -52.16
C GLY A 494 -7.75 6.60 -52.27
N VAL A 495 -7.44 6.21 -53.49
CA VAL A 495 -6.44 5.17 -53.76
C VAL A 495 -5.42 5.70 -54.76
N GLY A 496 -4.14 5.63 -54.40
CA GLY A 496 -3.02 6.07 -55.22
C GLY A 496 -1.96 5.00 -55.41
N GLY A 497 -0.92 5.29 -56.18
CA GLY A 497 0.24 4.41 -56.25
C GLY A 497 0.94 4.34 -54.89
N CYS A 498 1.32 3.14 -54.45
CA CYS A 498 2.06 2.97 -53.20
C CYS A 498 3.41 3.70 -53.28
N LYS A 499 3.65 4.66 -52.39
CA LYS A 499 4.89 5.43 -52.30
C LYS A 499 5.58 5.06 -50.99
N GLY A 500 6.89 4.81 -51.03
CA GLY A 500 7.67 4.46 -49.83
C GLY A 500 7.68 2.96 -49.49
N THR A 501 8.28 2.63 -48.33
CA THR A 501 8.36 1.28 -47.79
C THR A 501 7.56 1.18 -46.50
N VAL A 502 7.17 -0.02 -46.07
CA VAL A 502 6.39 -0.26 -44.84
C VAL A 502 7.04 0.36 -43.59
N SER A 503 8.38 0.49 -43.58
CA SER A 503 9.17 1.09 -42.51
C SER A 503 9.24 2.63 -42.53
N ASN A 504 8.86 3.27 -43.63
CA ASN A 504 8.82 4.74 -43.75
C ASN A 504 7.74 5.17 -44.76
N PRO A 505 6.45 4.97 -44.45
CA PRO A 505 5.36 5.38 -45.30
C PRO A 505 5.25 6.93 -45.35
N PRO A 506 4.83 7.51 -46.47
CA PRO A 506 4.37 8.90 -46.51
C PRO A 506 3.18 9.07 -45.58
N VAL A 507 3.09 10.23 -44.93
CA VAL A 507 2.02 10.57 -43.97
C VAL A 507 0.61 10.33 -44.54
N SER A 508 0.41 10.52 -45.85
CA SER A 508 -0.88 10.30 -46.52
C SER A 508 -1.27 8.83 -46.68
N GLN A 509 -0.32 7.90 -46.58
CA GLN A 509 -0.47 6.45 -46.74
C GLN A 509 -0.21 5.67 -45.44
N GLU A 510 0.13 6.38 -44.36
CA GLU A 510 0.31 5.82 -43.03
C GLU A 510 -1.06 5.65 -42.35
N TRP A 511 -1.37 4.43 -41.95
CA TRP A 511 -2.63 4.07 -41.28
C TRP A 511 -2.36 3.30 -40.00
N VAL A 512 -3.12 3.64 -38.98
CA VAL A 512 -3.00 3.12 -37.64
C VAL A 512 -4.29 2.38 -37.28
N PHE A 513 -4.19 1.07 -37.02
CA PHE A 513 -5.34 0.23 -36.70
C PHE A 513 -5.58 0.14 -35.20
N SER A 514 -6.54 0.92 -34.71
CA SER A 514 -6.97 0.97 -33.31
C SER A 514 -8.36 0.37 -33.18
N ASP A 515 -8.51 -0.94 -33.37
CA ASP A 515 -9.81 -1.64 -33.39
C ASP A 515 -10.77 -1.12 -32.30
N PRO A 516 -11.91 -0.47 -32.65
CA PRO A 516 -12.59 -0.48 -33.96
C PRO A 516 -12.33 0.73 -34.89
N LEU A 517 -11.34 1.58 -34.62
CA LEU A 517 -11.03 2.79 -35.39
C LEU A 517 -9.83 2.56 -36.33
N ILE A 518 -9.89 3.11 -37.54
CA ILE A 518 -8.73 3.22 -38.44
C ILE A 518 -8.35 4.70 -38.52
N ARG A 519 -7.14 5.01 -38.03
CA ARG A 519 -6.66 6.37 -37.82
C ARG A 519 -5.57 6.73 -38.80
N GLN A 520 -5.52 8.00 -39.17
CA GLN A 520 -4.37 8.64 -39.79
C GLN A 520 -4.14 9.94 -39.05
N GLN A 521 -3.02 10.03 -38.33
CA GLN A 521 -2.74 11.11 -37.37
C GLN A 521 -3.93 11.28 -36.38
N ASP A 522 -4.51 12.48 -36.30
CA ASP A 522 -5.65 12.80 -35.42
C ASP A 522 -7.03 12.59 -36.06
N LYS A 523 -7.09 12.06 -37.28
CA LYS A 523 -8.34 11.83 -38.01
C LYS A 523 -8.65 10.34 -38.15
N CYS A 524 -9.94 10.01 -38.16
CA CYS A 524 -10.48 8.66 -38.28
C CYS A 524 -11.26 8.52 -39.59
N LEU A 525 -11.17 7.35 -40.22
CA LEU A 525 -12.02 6.98 -41.37
C LEU A 525 -13.49 6.93 -40.95
N SER A 526 -14.34 7.71 -41.62
CA SER A 526 -15.77 7.85 -41.35
C SER A 526 -16.59 7.67 -42.62
N ILE A 527 -17.75 7.02 -42.50
CA ILE A 527 -18.75 7.00 -43.57
C ILE A 527 -19.59 8.28 -43.55
N THR A 528 -19.87 8.83 -44.74
CA THR A 528 -20.78 9.99 -44.88
C THR A 528 -22.25 9.63 -44.68
N SER A 529 -22.65 8.41 -45.04
CA SER A 529 -24.00 7.88 -44.87
C SER A 529 -23.95 6.36 -44.72
N PHE A 530 -24.97 5.76 -44.11
CA PHE A 530 -25.12 4.31 -43.92
C PHE A 530 -25.68 3.59 -45.17
N SER A 531 -25.80 4.28 -46.30
CA SER A 531 -26.28 3.77 -47.59
C SER A 531 -25.15 3.17 -48.43
N THR A 532 -25.49 2.33 -49.40
CA THR A 532 -24.55 1.84 -50.42
C THR A 532 -24.05 2.98 -51.32
N GLY A 533 -22.79 2.93 -51.73
CA GLY A 533 -22.13 3.97 -52.52
C GLY A 533 -21.66 5.19 -51.71
N SER A 534 -21.72 5.13 -50.37
CA SER A 534 -21.30 6.26 -49.53
C SER A 534 -19.79 6.44 -49.55
N GLN A 535 -19.37 7.69 -49.79
CA GLN A 535 -17.98 8.11 -49.84
C GLN A 535 -17.38 8.17 -48.43
N ILE A 536 -16.08 7.92 -48.36
CA ILE A 536 -15.31 7.89 -47.12
C ILE A 536 -14.55 9.20 -46.91
N THR A 537 -14.69 9.76 -45.71
CA THR A 537 -14.03 11.00 -45.28
C THR A 537 -13.23 10.76 -44.01
N LEU A 538 -12.25 11.62 -43.75
CA LEU A 538 -11.46 11.63 -42.53
C LEU A 538 -12.00 12.74 -41.62
N GLU A 539 -12.64 12.35 -40.53
CA GLU A 539 -13.20 13.24 -39.50
C GLU A 539 -12.40 13.14 -38.20
N ALA A 540 -12.63 14.07 -37.26
CA ALA A 540 -12.01 13.97 -35.92
C ALA A 540 -12.44 12.66 -35.22
N CYS A 541 -11.48 11.96 -34.63
CA CYS A 541 -11.72 10.67 -34.00
C CYS A 541 -12.68 10.77 -32.80
N ASN A 542 -13.76 10.02 -32.83
CA ASN A 542 -14.74 9.91 -31.76
C ASN A 542 -15.13 8.45 -31.53
N GLN A 543 -14.70 7.86 -30.41
CA GLN A 543 -14.97 6.47 -30.04
C GLN A 543 -16.48 6.14 -29.92
N LYS A 544 -17.33 7.15 -29.67
CA LYS A 544 -18.78 6.97 -29.55
C LYS A 544 -19.50 7.02 -30.90
N ASP A 545 -18.86 7.55 -31.95
CA ASP A 545 -19.48 7.67 -33.27
C ASP A 545 -19.55 6.29 -33.95
N GLY A 546 -20.76 5.88 -34.33
CA GLY A 546 -20.98 4.63 -35.04
C GLY A 546 -20.45 4.64 -36.47
N ARG A 547 -20.24 5.80 -37.09
CA ARG A 547 -19.76 5.96 -38.48
C ARG A 547 -18.27 5.66 -38.66
N GLN A 548 -17.52 5.61 -37.56
CA GLN A 548 -16.07 5.46 -37.57
C GLN A 548 -15.62 4.03 -37.23
N LYS A 549 -16.57 3.08 -37.11
CA LYS A 549 -16.29 1.73 -36.60
C LYS A 549 -16.04 0.75 -37.74
N TRP A 550 -14.82 0.27 -37.84
CA TRP A 550 -14.33 -0.65 -38.87
C TRP A 550 -13.75 -1.91 -38.24
N LYS A 551 -13.88 -3.03 -38.96
CA LYS A 551 -13.34 -4.32 -38.57
C LYS A 551 -12.74 -5.04 -39.77
N MET A 552 -11.55 -5.60 -39.59
CA MET A 552 -10.95 -6.49 -40.58
C MET A 552 -11.58 -7.89 -40.47
N LYS A 553 -12.09 -8.41 -41.59
CA LYS A 553 -12.63 -9.77 -41.71
C LYS A 553 -11.94 -10.48 -42.87
N GLY A 554 -10.81 -11.14 -42.58
CA GLY A 554 -9.95 -11.70 -43.62
C GLY A 554 -9.29 -10.58 -44.44
N SER A 555 -9.50 -10.59 -45.75
CA SER A 555 -9.05 -9.53 -46.67
C SER A 555 -10.07 -8.39 -46.86
N PHE A 556 -11.14 -8.32 -46.08
CA PHE A 556 -12.17 -7.28 -46.20
C PHE A 556 -12.12 -6.30 -45.03
N ILE A 557 -12.28 -5.01 -45.33
CA ILE A 557 -12.54 -3.97 -44.33
C ILE A 557 -14.05 -3.76 -44.27
N GLN A 558 -14.69 -4.20 -43.18
CA GLN A 558 -16.14 -4.12 -42.98
C GLN A 558 -16.49 -3.04 -41.95
N HIS A 559 -17.47 -2.20 -42.27
CA HIS A 559 -18.05 -1.25 -41.34
C HIS A 559 -18.98 -1.97 -40.35
N PHE A 560 -18.77 -1.75 -39.05
CA PHE A 560 -19.41 -2.54 -37.99
C PHE A 560 -20.92 -2.34 -37.93
N VAL A 561 -21.41 -1.11 -38.14
CA VAL A 561 -22.84 -0.77 -37.96
C VAL A 561 -23.68 -1.07 -39.21
N SER A 562 -23.16 -0.75 -40.41
CA SER A 562 -23.89 -0.96 -41.67
C SER A 562 -23.65 -2.34 -42.28
N GLY A 563 -22.59 -3.05 -41.86
CA GLY A 563 -22.18 -4.31 -42.46
C GLY A 563 -21.62 -4.19 -43.89
N LEU A 564 -21.44 -2.96 -44.41
CA LEU A 564 -20.90 -2.70 -45.74
C LEU A 564 -19.37 -2.81 -45.76
N CYS A 565 -18.81 -3.21 -46.90
CA CYS A 565 -17.37 -3.34 -47.12
C CYS A 565 -16.81 -2.15 -47.88
N LEU A 566 -15.55 -1.83 -47.60
CA LEU A 566 -14.78 -0.82 -48.31
C LEU A 566 -14.43 -1.32 -49.73
N GLU A 567 -14.82 -0.56 -50.75
CA GLU A 567 -14.58 -0.88 -52.16
C GLU A 567 -13.86 0.27 -52.87
N ASN A 568 -12.86 -0.07 -53.68
CA ASN A 568 -12.22 0.85 -54.61
C ASN A 568 -12.97 0.86 -55.95
N GLN A 569 -13.58 1.99 -56.28
CA GLN A 569 -14.30 2.23 -57.53
C GLN A 569 -13.62 3.36 -58.30
N SER A 570 -12.74 3.02 -59.24
CA SER A 570 -12.01 3.96 -60.10
C SER A 570 -11.23 5.04 -59.31
N SER A 571 -10.43 4.59 -58.34
CA SER A 571 -9.59 5.42 -57.44
C SER A 571 -10.37 6.21 -56.38
N ARG A 572 -11.69 6.05 -56.29
CA ARG A 572 -12.51 6.55 -55.18
C ARG A 572 -12.87 5.41 -54.24
N VAL A 573 -12.87 5.68 -52.94
CA VAL A 573 -13.19 4.70 -51.91
C VAL A 573 -14.63 4.88 -51.45
N VAL A 574 -15.44 3.84 -51.60
CA VAL A 574 -16.88 3.83 -51.27
C VAL A 574 -17.24 2.60 -50.45
N THR A 575 -18.43 2.60 -49.85
CA THR A 575 -18.99 1.44 -49.13
C THR A 575 -20.05 0.73 -49.93
N ASN A 576 -19.91 -0.58 -50.12
CA ASN A 576 -20.87 -1.41 -50.86
C ASN A 576 -21.13 -2.73 -50.13
N PRO A 577 -22.16 -3.51 -50.52
CA PRO A 577 -22.38 -4.83 -49.95
C PRO A 577 -21.15 -5.72 -50.15
N CYS A 578 -20.76 -6.45 -49.11
CA CYS A 578 -19.59 -7.31 -49.12
C CYS A 578 -19.78 -8.45 -50.13
N GLN A 579 -18.91 -8.51 -51.14
CA GLN A 579 -18.93 -9.53 -52.19
C GLN A 579 -17.51 -10.10 -52.36
N SER A 580 -17.36 -11.43 -52.26
CA SER A 580 -16.05 -12.08 -52.25
C SER A 580 -15.36 -12.18 -53.61
N ASP A 581 -16.13 -12.09 -54.68
CA ASP A 581 -15.71 -12.15 -56.08
C ASP A 581 -15.14 -10.82 -56.59
N ARG A 582 -15.33 -9.70 -55.87
CA ARG A 582 -14.83 -8.39 -56.26
C ARG A 582 -13.40 -8.16 -55.76
N PRO A 583 -12.38 -8.07 -56.66
CA PRO A 583 -11.03 -7.72 -56.24
C PRO A 583 -10.95 -6.31 -55.66
N GLY A 584 -11.88 -5.43 -56.05
CA GLY A 584 -12.03 -4.06 -55.53
C GLY A 584 -12.33 -3.95 -54.02
N GLN A 585 -12.73 -5.04 -53.36
CA GLN A 585 -13.00 -5.09 -51.92
C GLN A 585 -11.92 -5.82 -51.10
N GLN A 586 -10.87 -6.32 -51.76
CA GLN A 586 -9.78 -7.05 -51.11
C GLN A 586 -8.64 -6.10 -50.74
N TRP A 587 -8.31 -6.07 -49.45
CA TRP A 587 -7.30 -5.21 -48.85
C TRP A 587 -6.30 -6.06 -48.05
N GLU A 588 -5.01 -5.75 -48.23
CA GLU A 588 -3.90 -6.32 -47.49
C GLU A 588 -3.35 -5.28 -46.53
N LEU A 589 -3.16 -5.65 -45.26
CA LEU A 589 -2.54 -4.79 -44.27
C LEU A 589 -1.05 -5.15 -44.12
N LEU A 590 -0.17 -4.21 -44.43
CA LEU A 590 1.27 -4.34 -44.24
C LEU A 590 1.69 -3.52 -43.02
N GLN A 591 2.10 -4.16 -41.92
CA GLN A 591 2.54 -3.49 -40.69
C GLN A 591 4.07 -3.53 -40.61
N ALA A 592 4.68 -2.46 -40.08
CA ALA A 592 6.10 -2.46 -39.76
C ALA A 592 6.34 -3.39 -38.55
N THR A 593 7.11 -4.46 -38.74
CA THR A 593 7.50 -5.38 -37.65
C THR A 593 8.42 -4.73 -36.64
#